data_AF-A0A843J500-F1
#
_entry.id   AF-A0A843J500-F1
#
_cell.length_a   1.000
_cell.length_b   1.000
_cell.length_c   1.000
_cell.angle_alpha   90.00
_cell.angle_beta   90.00
_cell.angle_gamma   90.00
#
_symmetry.space_group_name_H-M   'P 1'
#
loop_
_entity.id
_entity.type
_entity.pdbx_description
1 polymer ?
#
loop_
_entity_poly.entity_id
_entity_poly.type
_entity_poly.pdbx_seq_one_letter_code
_entity_poly.pdbx_strand_id
1 'polypeptide(L)'
;MTAKWGIANIFASYNNVMITLTDITGAETVAKVTGGMVVKQAKDQSSPYAAQRAAEKIAEVAKEKEYVGIHVRVRAPGGNKSVSPGPGAQAAIRALTRAGLKIGRIEDVTPIPHDGTKKKGGRRGRRV
;
A
#
# COMPACT_ATOMS: atom_id res chain seq x y z
N MET A 1 28.93 7.36 3.35
CA MET A 1 27.55 7.64 3.78
C MET A 1 26.70 6.44 3.43
N THR A 2 26.24 5.70 4.42
CA THR A 2 25.39 4.52 4.26
C THR A 2 24.04 4.96 3.71
N ALA A 3 23.66 4.48 2.53
CA ALA A 3 22.35 4.79 1.95
C ALA A 3 21.26 4.33 2.93
N LYS A 4 20.36 5.23 3.33
CA LYS A 4 19.26 4.91 4.25
C LYS A 4 18.11 4.31 3.45
N TRP A 5 17.79 3.05 3.76
CA TRP A 5 16.71 2.30 3.13
C TRP A 5 15.52 2.14 4.09
N GLY A 6 14.31 2.08 3.53
CA GLY A 6 13.08 1.82 4.28
C GLY A 6 12.17 0.83 3.57
N ILE A 7 11.00 0.58 4.14
CA ILE A 7 9.98 -0.30 3.55
C ILE A 7 8.69 0.51 3.33
N ALA A 8 8.21 0.55 2.10
CA ALA A 8 6.90 1.06 1.74
C ALA A 8 5.90 -0.09 1.72
N ASN A 9 5.10 -0.18 2.77
CA ASN A 9 3.99 -1.13 2.88
C ASN A 9 2.76 -0.53 2.20
N ILE A 10 2.42 -1.06 1.02
CA ILE A 10 1.27 -0.63 0.20
C ILE A 10 0.14 -1.63 0.41
N PHE A 11 -0.82 -1.24 1.26
CA PHE A 11 -2.07 -1.97 1.41
C PHE A 11 -3.10 -1.46 0.39
N ALA A 12 -3.46 -2.29 -0.58
CA ALA A 12 -4.39 -1.92 -1.64
C ALA A 12 -5.64 -2.81 -1.58
N SER A 13 -6.76 -2.22 -1.19
CA SER A 13 -8.08 -2.85 -1.21
C SER A 13 -8.96 -2.20 -2.27
N TYR A 14 -10.12 -2.79 -2.57
CA TYR A 14 -11.10 -2.19 -3.47
C TYR A 14 -11.77 -0.93 -2.93
N ASN A 15 -11.66 -0.66 -1.62
CA ASN A 15 -12.34 0.46 -0.97
C ASN A 15 -11.37 1.56 -0.52
N ASN A 16 -10.10 1.24 -0.33
CA ASN A 16 -9.09 2.19 0.12
C ASN A 16 -7.68 1.72 -0.22
N VAL A 17 -6.75 2.67 -0.33
CA VAL A 17 -5.31 2.46 -0.45
C VAL A 17 -4.63 3.07 0.76
N MET A 18 -3.66 2.38 1.35
CA MET A 18 -2.87 2.87 2.47
C MET A 18 -1.40 2.60 2.21
N ILE A 19 -0.58 3.63 2.32
CA ILE A 19 0.86 3.55 2.16
C ILE A 19 1.47 3.91 3.51
N THR A 20 2.23 2.97 4.07
CA THR A 20 2.93 3.15 5.34
C THR A 20 4.42 2.96 5.10
N LEU A 21 5.19 4.02 5.32
CA LEU A 21 6.64 3.97 5.27
C LEU A 21 7.17 3.60 6.65
N THR A 22 7.99 2.56 6.71
CA THR A 22 8.67 2.11 7.93
C THR A 22 10.17 2.04 7.71
N ASP A 23 10.90 1.86 8.80
CA ASP A 23 12.28 1.42 8.76
C ASP A 23 12.41 -0.05 8.24
N ILE A 24 13.63 -0.56 8.14
CA ILE A 24 13.90 -1.92 7.61
C ILE A 24 13.39 -3.01 8.55
N THR A 25 13.38 -2.76 9.87
CA THR A 25 12.83 -3.72 10.84
C THR A 25 11.31 -3.81 10.72
N GLY A 26 10.68 -2.71 10.28
CA GLY A 26 9.22 -2.59 10.20
C GLY A 26 8.57 -2.20 11.53
N ALA A 27 9.36 -1.97 12.58
CA ALA A 27 8.87 -1.60 13.90
C ALA A 27 8.54 -0.11 14.00
N GLU A 28 9.36 0.75 13.39
CA GLU A 28 9.18 2.20 13.47
C GLU A 28 8.45 2.73 12.22
N THR A 29 7.32 3.41 12.45
CA THR A 29 6.56 4.05 11.38
C THR A 29 7.06 5.46 11.14
N VAL A 30 7.54 5.70 9.93
CA VAL A 30 8.07 6.99 9.49
C VAL A 30 6.95 7.93 9.06
N ALA A 31 6.02 7.42 8.25
CA ALA A 31 4.91 8.17 7.71
C ALA A 31 3.78 7.23 7.28
N LYS A 32 2.56 7.72 7.33
CA LYS A 32 1.37 6.98 6.91
C LYS A 32 0.40 7.91 6.19
N VAL A 33 0.03 7.53 4.98
CA VAL A 33 -0.97 8.26 4.18
C VAL A 33 -1.97 7.27 3.61
N THR A 34 -3.25 7.63 3.65
CA THR A 34 -4.33 6.83 3.08
C THR A 34 -5.02 7.58 1.94
N GLY A 35 -5.71 6.87 1.06
CA GLY A 35 -6.50 7.48 -0.01
C GLY A 35 -7.54 8.46 0.55
N GLY A 36 -8.22 8.09 1.64
CA GLY A 36 -9.18 8.96 2.32
C GLY A 36 -8.60 10.24 2.95
N MET A 37 -7.29 10.34 3.16
CA MET A 37 -6.64 11.60 3.56
C MET A 37 -6.41 12.55 2.38
N VAL A 38 -6.43 12.04 1.15
CA VAL A 38 -6.21 12.81 -0.07
C VAL A 38 -7.54 13.25 -0.67
N VAL A 39 -8.52 12.35 -0.72
CA VAL A 39 -9.81 12.60 -1.37
C VAL A 39 -10.93 12.73 -0.35
N LYS A 40 -11.85 13.68 -0.60
CA LYS A 40 -13.02 13.90 0.26
C LYS A 40 -14.14 12.90 0.00
N GLN A 41 -14.27 12.40 -1.23
CA GLN A 41 -15.32 11.46 -1.60
C GLN A 41 -14.95 10.02 -1.20
N ALA A 42 -15.86 9.35 -0.51
CA ALA A 42 -15.63 8.00 0.01
C ALA A 42 -15.39 6.95 -1.10
N LYS A 43 -16.06 7.09 -2.25
CA LYS A 43 -15.92 6.16 -3.39
C LYS A 43 -14.54 6.23 -4.06
N ASP A 44 -13.85 7.38 -3.96
CA ASP A 44 -12.59 7.62 -4.67
C ASP A 44 -11.36 7.21 -3.84
N GLN A 45 -11.56 6.71 -2.63
CA GLN A 45 -10.47 6.35 -1.71
C GLN A 45 -9.57 5.22 -2.24
N SER A 46 -10.10 4.32 -3.07
CA SER A 46 -9.30 3.28 -3.76
C SER A 46 -8.81 3.70 -5.14
N SER A 47 -9.16 4.89 -5.61
CA SER A 47 -8.86 5.32 -6.97
C SER A 47 -7.34 5.38 -7.21
N PRO A 48 -6.89 5.11 -8.44
CA PRO A 48 -5.48 5.29 -8.82
C PRO A 48 -4.98 6.71 -8.54
N TYR A 49 -5.83 7.73 -8.69
CA TYR A 49 -5.49 9.12 -8.39
C TYR A 49 -5.18 9.33 -6.90
N ALA A 50 -6.06 8.84 -6.02
CA ALA A 50 -5.83 8.92 -4.57
C ALA A 50 -4.53 8.21 -4.16
N ALA A 51 -4.23 7.06 -4.78
CA ALA A 51 -3.00 6.32 -4.53
C ALA A 51 -1.73 7.06 -4.98
N GLN A 52 -1.78 7.72 -6.14
CA GLN A 52 -0.65 8.52 -6.66
C GLN A 52 -0.32 9.67 -5.71
N ARG A 53 -1.33 10.46 -5.33
CA ARG A 53 -1.16 11.58 -4.40
C ARG A 53 -0.70 11.13 -3.01
N ALA A 54 -1.19 9.98 -2.53
CA ALA A 54 -0.71 9.42 -1.27
C ALA A 54 0.77 9.02 -1.35
N ALA A 55 1.19 8.45 -2.47
CA ALA A 55 2.59 8.09 -2.72
C ALA A 55 3.51 9.32 -2.84
N GLU A 56 3.06 10.39 -3.49
CA GLU A 56 3.78 11.67 -3.57
C GLU A 56 4.07 12.22 -2.17
N LYS A 57 3.05 12.32 -1.31
CA LYS A 57 3.21 12.77 0.09
C LYS A 57 4.17 11.89 0.90
N ILE A 58 4.10 10.57 0.73
CA ILE A 58 5.05 9.65 1.38
C ILE A 58 6.47 9.88 0.87
N ALA A 59 6.65 10.14 -0.42
CA ALA A 59 7.96 10.39 -1.00
C ALA A 59 8.56 11.72 -0.55
N GLU A 60 7.74 12.76 -0.35
CA GLU A 60 8.18 14.03 0.25
C GLU A 60 8.74 13.79 1.67
N VAL A 61 7.97 13.14 2.55
CA VAL A 61 8.42 12.83 3.91
C VAL A 61 9.63 11.89 3.92
N ALA A 62 9.72 10.96 2.97
CA ALA A 62 10.88 10.08 2.83
C ALA A 62 12.16 10.88 2.51
N LYS A 63 12.07 11.89 1.64
CA LYS A 63 13.19 12.76 1.29
C LYS A 63 13.61 13.65 2.46
N GLU A 64 12.64 14.22 3.17
CA GLU A 64 12.90 15.03 4.38
C GLU A 64 13.66 14.24 5.46
N LYS A 65 13.37 12.93 5.56
CA LYS A 65 14.02 12.02 6.51
C LYS A 65 15.21 11.26 5.94
N GLU A 66 15.71 11.72 4.79
CA GLU A 66 16.93 11.27 4.13
C GLU A 66 16.91 9.80 3.66
N TYR A 67 15.74 9.24 3.36
CA TYR A 67 15.64 7.92 2.74
C TYR A 67 16.06 8.00 1.26
N VAL A 68 17.09 7.23 0.91
CA VAL A 68 17.64 7.15 -0.45
C VAL A 68 16.88 6.14 -1.30
N GLY A 69 16.36 5.08 -0.68
CA GLY A 69 15.64 4.01 -1.36
C GLY A 69 14.63 3.30 -0.46
N ILE A 70 13.70 2.60 -1.09
CA ILE A 70 12.64 1.85 -0.41
C ILE A 70 12.46 0.46 -1.04
N HIS A 71 12.23 -0.52 -0.17
CA HIS A 71 11.66 -1.81 -0.56
C HIS A 71 10.14 -1.69 -0.57
N VAL A 72 9.48 -2.27 -1.56
CA VAL A 72 8.03 -2.20 -1.69
C VAL A 72 7.44 -3.53 -1.28
N ARG A 73 6.47 -3.48 -0.36
CA ARG A 73 5.65 -4.64 0.03
C ARG A 73 4.21 -4.36 -0.34
N VAL A 74 3.68 -5.08 -1.31
CA VAL A 74 2.28 -4.97 -1.74
C VAL A 74 1.44 -5.95 -0.94
N ARG A 75 0.29 -5.50 -0.44
CA ARG A 75 -0.63 -6.32 0.34
C ARG A 75 -2.07 -6.09 -0.08
N ALA A 76 -2.74 -7.13 -0.53
CA ALA A 76 -4.20 -7.15 -0.66
C ALA A 76 -4.86 -7.52 0.69
N PRO A 77 -6.20 -7.42 0.82
CA PRO A 77 -6.91 -7.82 2.03
C PRO A 77 -6.58 -9.25 2.51
N GLY A 78 -6.47 -10.21 1.57
CA GLY A 78 -6.07 -11.59 1.82
C GLY A 78 -6.94 -12.35 2.82
N GLY A 79 -6.44 -13.48 3.32
CA GLY A 79 -7.19 -14.39 4.16
C GLY A 79 -8.45 -14.89 3.44
N ASN A 80 -9.61 -14.69 4.06
CA ASN A 80 -10.90 -15.06 3.47
C ASN A 80 -11.44 -14.02 2.47
N LYS A 81 -10.75 -12.89 2.30
CA LYS A 81 -11.17 -11.79 1.43
C LYS A 81 -10.50 -11.92 0.06
N SER A 82 -10.48 -10.84 -0.73
CA SER A 82 -9.77 -10.81 -2.01
C SER A 82 -8.27 -10.93 -1.81
N VAL A 83 -7.66 -11.84 -2.56
CA VAL A 83 -6.20 -11.96 -2.69
C VAL A 83 -5.65 -11.00 -3.76
N SER A 84 -6.49 -10.55 -4.69
CA SER A 84 -6.08 -9.59 -5.70
C SER A 84 -5.92 -8.19 -5.09
N PRO A 85 -4.77 -7.52 -5.29
CA PRO A 85 -4.58 -6.14 -4.88
C PRO A 85 -5.59 -5.21 -5.55
N GLY A 86 -6.02 -4.18 -4.81
CA GLY A 86 -6.90 -3.15 -5.34
C GLY A 86 -6.26 -2.29 -6.44
N PRO A 87 -7.08 -1.51 -7.17
CA PRO A 87 -6.64 -0.75 -8.36
C PRO A 87 -5.53 0.28 -8.09
N GLY A 88 -5.41 0.78 -6.86
CA GLY A 88 -4.38 1.74 -6.50
C GLY A 88 -2.97 1.17 -6.30
N ALA A 89 -2.78 -0.16 -6.25
CA ALA A 89 -1.47 -0.77 -5.98
C ALA A 89 -0.41 -0.35 -7.01
N GLN A 90 -0.67 -0.60 -8.29
CA GLN A 90 0.27 -0.29 -9.37
C GLN A 90 0.51 1.22 -9.52
N ALA A 91 -0.54 2.02 -9.30
CA ALA A 91 -0.47 3.48 -9.38
C ALA A 91 0.45 4.06 -8.30
N ALA A 92 0.38 3.55 -7.06
CA ALA A 92 1.27 3.95 -5.98
C ALA A 92 2.74 3.62 -6.27
N ILE A 93 3.03 2.41 -6.75
CA ILE A 93 4.41 1.99 -7.10
C ILE A 93 5.00 2.90 -8.17
N ARG A 94 4.22 3.17 -9.23
CA ARG A 94 4.64 4.07 -10.31
C ARG A 94 4.89 5.49 -9.78
N ALA A 95 4.04 6.01 -8.90
CA ALA A 95 4.21 7.33 -8.31
C ALA A 95 5.47 7.43 -7.42
N LEU A 96 5.74 6.42 -6.58
CA LEU A 96 6.96 6.37 -5.77
C LEU A 96 8.23 6.38 -6.64
N THR A 97 8.19 5.65 -7.75
CA THR A 97 9.30 5.63 -8.74
C THR A 97 9.48 7.01 -9.38
N ARG A 98 8.39 7.65 -9.82
CA ARG A 98 8.42 9.00 -10.42
C ARG A 98 8.87 10.08 -9.44
N ALA A 99 8.60 9.90 -8.15
CA ALA A 99 9.04 10.81 -7.11
C ALA A 99 10.55 10.76 -6.85
N GLY A 100 11.29 9.84 -7.49
CA GLY A 100 12.75 9.77 -7.45
C GLY A 100 13.33 8.93 -6.31
N LEU A 101 12.51 8.14 -5.62
CA LEU A 101 13.01 7.15 -4.67
C LEU A 101 13.57 5.93 -5.41
N LYS A 102 14.73 5.41 -4.98
CA LYS A 102 15.26 4.16 -5.53
C LYS A 102 14.38 2.99 -5.07
N ILE A 103 13.77 2.29 -6.02
CA ILE A 103 12.98 1.09 -5.73
C ILE A 103 13.94 -0.09 -5.63
N GLY A 104 13.93 -0.77 -4.49
CA GLY A 104 14.66 -2.02 -4.31
C GLY A 104 13.81 -3.22 -4.71
N ARG A 105 13.63 -4.13 -3.76
CA ARG A 105 12.80 -5.34 -3.93
C ARG A 105 11.32 -4.97 -3.90
N ILE A 106 10.54 -5.62 -4.77
CA ILE A 106 9.08 -5.57 -4.76
C ILE A 106 8.60 -6.97 -4.39
N GLU A 107 7.87 -7.08 -3.29
CA GLU A 107 7.35 -8.34 -2.76
C GLU A 107 5.84 -8.25 -2.59
N ASP A 108 5.12 -9.33 -2.92
CA ASP A 108 3.73 -9.51 -2.53
C ASP A 108 3.69 -10.21 -1.17
N VAL A 109 3.14 -9.53 -0.16
CA VAL A 109 2.96 -10.01 1.21
C VAL A 109 1.47 -10.16 1.55
N THR A 110 0.64 -10.39 0.54
CA THR A 110 -0.77 -10.72 0.73
C THR A 110 -0.89 -12.00 1.57
N PRO A 111 -1.62 -11.97 2.70
CA PRO A 111 -1.71 -13.14 3.57
C PRO A 111 -2.55 -14.24 2.90
N ILE A 112 -1.92 -15.39 2.64
CA ILE A 112 -2.55 -16.58 2.07
C ILE A 112 -2.66 -17.62 3.19
N PRO A 113 -3.88 -18.02 3.61
CA PRO A 113 -4.06 -19.03 4.64
C PRO A 113 -3.84 -20.44 4.06
N HIS A 114 -3.21 -21.34 4.83
CA HIS A 114 -3.08 -22.76 4.45
C HIS A 114 -4.46 -23.44 4.37
N ASP A 115 -5.30 -23.19 5.38
CA ASP A 115 -6.73 -23.43 5.36
C ASP A 115 -7.43 -22.19 5.93
N GLY A 116 -8.50 -21.74 5.27
CA GLY A 116 -9.17 -20.47 5.55
C GLY A 116 -10.45 -20.67 6.37
N THR A 117 -10.85 -19.67 7.15
CA THR A 117 -12.17 -19.72 7.78
C THR A 117 -13.27 -19.40 6.75
N LYS A 118 -14.54 -19.63 7.09
CA LYS A 118 -15.66 -19.38 6.18
C LYS A 118 -15.68 -17.93 5.69
N LYS A 119 -15.73 -17.71 4.36
CA LYS A 119 -15.85 -16.37 3.77
C LYS A 119 -17.17 -15.70 4.15
N LYS A 120 -17.17 -14.36 4.22
CA LYS A 120 -18.39 -13.58 4.48
C LYS A 120 -19.41 -13.81 3.36
N GLY A 121 -20.63 -14.15 3.74
CA GLY A 121 -21.73 -14.46 2.82
C GLY A 121 -22.43 -15.76 3.22
N GLY A 122 -23.71 -15.89 2.84
CA GLY A 122 -24.39 -17.18 2.95
C GLY A 122 -23.81 -18.20 1.97
N ARG A 123 -24.31 -19.43 1.99
CA ARG A 123 -23.94 -20.48 1.01
C ARG A 123 -24.09 -20.01 -0.45
N ARG A 124 -25.05 -19.12 -0.70
CA ARG A 124 -25.38 -18.56 -2.02
C ARG A 124 -24.59 -17.29 -2.37
N GLY A 125 -23.68 -16.83 -1.50
CA GLY A 125 -22.89 -15.62 -1.70
C GLY A 125 -23.67 -14.31 -1.59
N ARG A 126 -23.08 -13.22 -2.08
CA ARG A 126 -23.73 -11.91 -2.20
C ARG A 126 -24.62 -11.93 -3.45
N ARG A 127 -25.91 -11.64 -3.26
CA ARG A 127 -26.87 -11.38 -4.34
C ARG A 127 -27.09 -9.87 -4.38
N VAL A 128 -26.98 -9.29 -5.57
CA VAL A 128 -27.25 -7.87 -5.85
C VAL A 128 -28.56 -7.75 -6.59
#